data_AF-A0A524HKS6-F1
#
_entry.id   AF-A0A524HKS6-F1
#
_cell.length_a   1.000
_cell.length_b   1.000
_cell.length_c   1.000
_cell.angle_alpha   90.00
_cell.angle_beta   90.00
_cell.angle_gamma   90.00
#
_symmetry.space_group_name_H-M   'P 1'
#
loop_
_entity.id
_entity.type
_entity.pdbx_description
1 polymer ?
#
loop_
_entity_poly.entity_id
_entity_poly.type
_entity_poly.pdbx_seq_one_letter_code
_entity_poly.pdbx_strand_id
1 'polypeptide(L)'
;MKINGVLLAAILSAVLKLSYVGYADSNTPPVQSSIPYVATRNDAVKDMLWMANVGKEDVVYDLGSGDGRIVIAAVRDFGARQAVGIEIDPERICESRKNAQEAGVTDRVEFIQGDLFTSDFGQASVVTLFLGHEPNIKLRPKLFSILKPGSRIVSHQFAMGEWQPDKTQTVRTVSLGMWGEQWMPFSDNTHVPDYTGNEMHFGNSDKISMWIVPAPVAGIWRGKIETAQGPQDCKMILHQRLSVVTGTFQLAGQTNLTGGVRVDLWGDHVRFEGSLQLRFDGHVRDNTIQGTLSVADHGQRQPRESAWQAQRDKADFTGTWEWPCASGPRPVRLRIEQRDGHFMATYLDGDQTIPVTDFYDCGGGFYFTLLIGREKYGFKNTDDTGWLLGEGIIDDGELKGKVEFYPYRDRSKKDQPAIQEWTPRRIQP
;
A
#
# COMPACT_ATOMS: atom_id res chain seq x y z
N MET A 1 -22.52 66.42 36.48
CA MET A 1 -21.83 65.25 37.06
C MET A 1 -21.97 64.10 36.05
N LYS A 2 -20.84 63.58 35.55
CA LYS A 2 -20.79 62.45 34.60
C LYS A 2 -21.33 61.18 35.29
N ILE A 3 -21.99 60.30 34.53
CA ILE A 3 -21.59 58.89 34.29
C ILE A 3 -22.49 58.29 33.17
N ASN A 4 -21.82 58.01 32.06
CA ASN A 4 -22.01 57.06 30.95
C ASN A 4 -23.33 56.28 30.78
N GLY A 5 -23.93 56.45 29.61
CA GLY A 5 -24.82 55.49 28.98
C GLY A 5 -24.03 54.42 28.23
N VAL A 6 -24.13 53.18 28.72
CA VAL A 6 -24.13 51.93 27.94
C VAL A 6 -24.89 50.92 28.79
N LEU A 7 -26.23 50.95 28.77
CA LEU A 7 -27.05 49.87 29.32
C LEU A 7 -28.47 49.91 28.72
N LEU A 8 -28.57 49.78 27.40
CA LEU A 8 -29.84 49.51 26.72
C LEU A 8 -29.61 48.63 25.49
N ALA A 9 -29.02 47.45 25.74
CA ALA A 9 -28.95 46.33 24.80
C ALA A 9 -28.71 45.01 25.57
N ALA A 10 -29.44 44.83 26.66
CA ALA A 10 -29.54 43.55 27.36
C ALA A 10 -31.04 43.30 27.55
N ILE A 11 -31.48 42.07 27.27
CA ILE A 11 -32.90 41.64 27.17
C ILE A 11 -33.52 41.84 25.79
N LEU A 12 -32.83 41.38 24.72
CA LEU A 12 -33.48 40.82 23.52
C LEU A 12 -32.50 39.92 22.74
N SER A 13 -31.89 38.94 23.40
CA SER A 13 -31.03 37.95 22.73
C SER A 13 -30.96 36.61 23.48
N ALA A 14 -32.05 36.22 24.13
CA ALA A 14 -32.22 34.89 24.69
C ALA A 14 -33.53 34.33 24.16
N VAL A 15 -33.48 33.08 23.70
CA VAL A 15 -34.56 32.32 23.05
C VAL A 15 -34.74 32.59 21.55
N LEU A 16 -33.76 32.16 20.74
CA LEU A 16 -34.00 31.38 19.52
C LEU A 16 -32.64 30.86 18.97
N LYS A 17 -31.95 30.01 19.74
CA LYS A 17 -31.06 29.02 19.11
C LYS A 17 -31.95 27.86 18.73
N LEU A 18 -32.51 27.94 17.53
CA LEU A 18 -33.17 26.82 16.89
C LEU A 18 -32.11 25.72 16.76
N SER A 19 -32.25 24.69 17.58
CA SER A 19 -31.51 23.45 17.46
C SER A 19 -31.80 22.89 16.07
N TYR A 20 -30.85 22.98 15.15
CA TYR A 20 -30.83 22.08 14.01
C TYR A 20 -30.42 20.70 14.57
N VAL A 21 -31.38 20.03 15.20
CA VAL A 21 -31.31 18.57 15.35
C VAL A 21 -31.57 18.07 13.93
N GLY A 22 -30.48 17.80 13.21
CA GLY A 22 -30.58 16.95 12.03
C GLY A 22 -31.19 15.64 12.51
N TYR A 23 -32.44 15.41 12.12
CA TYR A 23 -33.04 14.09 12.21
C TYR A 23 -32.19 13.22 11.27
N ALA A 24 -31.25 12.47 11.84
CA ALA A 24 -30.63 11.38 11.12
C ALA A 24 -31.77 10.47 10.67
N ASP A 25 -31.86 10.25 9.36
CA ASP A 25 -32.85 9.36 8.77
C ASP A 25 -32.63 7.96 9.37
N SER A 26 -33.48 7.58 10.33
CA SER A 26 -33.38 6.35 11.11
C SER A 26 -33.72 5.08 10.31
N ASN A 27 -33.77 5.19 8.99
CA ASN A 27 -34.14 4.13 8.04
C ASN A 27 -32.95 3.58 7.26
N THR A 28 -31.72 3.97 7.59
CA THR A 28 -30.54 3.25 7.06
C THR A 28 -30.32 2.04 7.97
N PRO A 29 -30.45 0.79 7.49
CA PRO A 29 -30.11 -0.36 8.30
C PRO A 29 -28.67 -0.19 8.81
N PRO A 30 -28.35 -0.60 10.06
CA PRO A 30 -26.98 -0.54 10.54
C PRO A 30 -26.08 -1.24 9.53
N VAL A 31 -24.99 -0.57 9.14
CA VAL A 31 -24.03 -1.14 8.19
C VAL A 31 -23.44 -2.39 8.85
N GLN A 32 -23.94 -3.56 8.44
CA GLN A 32 -23.51 -4.83 9.00
C GLN A 32 -22.15 -5.17 8.39
N SER A 33 -21.15 -5.41 9.25
CA SER A 33 -19.85 -5.89 8.82
C SER A 33 -20.01 -7.19 8.03
N SER A 34 -19.41 -7.27 6.84
CA SER A 34 -19.25 -8.54 6.13
C SER A 34 -18.12 -9.41 6.73
N ILE A 35 -17.42 -8.90 7.75
CA ILE A 35 -16.30 -9.55 8.42
C ILE A 35 -16.78 -10.02 9.80
N PRO A 36 -16.75 -11.34 10.11
CA PRO A 36 -17.21 -11.85 11.38
C PRO A 36 -16.27 -11.45 12.52
N TYR A 37 -16.82 -11.19 13.70
CA TYR A 37 -16.01 -10.94 14.89
C TYR A 37 -15.41 -12.25 15.44
N VAL A 38 -14.10 -12.40 15.30
CA VAL A 38 -13.31 -13.41 15.99
C VAL A 38 -12.11 -12.71 16.62
N ALA A 39 -11.97 -12.86 17.93
CA ALA A 39 -11.01 -12.06 18.65
C ALA A 39 -9.62 -12.70 18.70
N THR A 40 -8.58 -11.96 18.33
CA THR A 40 -7.17 -12.41 18.42
C THR A 40 -6.82 -12.73 19.87
N ARG A 41 -6.26 -13.92 20.13
CA ARG A 41 -5.85 -14.31 21.48
C ARG A 41 -4.78 -13.36 22.03
N ASN A 42 -4.78 -13.12 23.34
CA ASN A 42 -3.87 -12.15 23.98
C ASN A 42 -2.37 -12.49 23.82
N ASP A 43 -2.01 -13.77 23.67
CA ASP A 43 -0.64 -14.18 23.34
C ASP A 43 -0.25 -13.74 21.92
N ALA A 44 -1.11 -14.00 20.94
CA ALA A 44 -0.93 -13.54 19.57
C ALA A 44 -0.91 -12.00 19.47
N VAL A 45 -1.74 -11.28 20.25
CA VAL A 45 -1.70 -9.80 20.32
C VAL A 45 -0.31 -9.32 20.73
N LYS A 46 0.29 -9.94 21.76
CA LYS A 46 1.65 -9.58 22.21
C LYS A 46 2.69 -9.88 21.14
N ASP A 47 2.59 -11.04 20.48
CA ASP A 47 3.50 -11.40 19.39
C ASP A 47 3.38 -10.42 18.21
N MET A 48 2.18 -9.96 17.87
CA MET A 48 1.94 -8.94 16.83
C MET A 48 2.61 -7.61 17.17
N LEU A 49 2.35 -7.07 18.36
CA LEU A 49 2.90 -5.78 18.81
C LEU A 49 4.42 -5.86 18.99
N TRP A 50 4.94 -7.00 19.44
CA TRP A 50 6.38 -7.26 19.54
C TRP A 50 7.05 -7.32 18.15
N MET A 51 6.44 -8.01 17.18
CA MET A 51 6.97 -8.10 15.81
C MET A 51 7.07 -6.72 15.16
N ALA A 52 6.05 -5.87 15.35
CA ALA A 52 6.06 -4.47 14.92
C ALA A 52 7.03 -3.57 15.69
N ASN A 53 7.66 -4.08 16.76
CA ASN A 53 8.50 -3.29 17.65
C ASN A 53 7.78 -2.02 18.13
N VAL A 54 6.52 -2.18 18.57
CA VAL A 54 5.70 -1.06 19.07
C VAL A 54 6.36 -0.41 20.28
N GLY A 55 6.45 0.91 20.29
CA GLY A 55 7.00 1.67 21.41
C GLY A 55 6.43 3.08 21.56
N LYS A 56 7.03 3.88 22.44
CA LYS A 56 6.54 5.21 22.88
C LYS A 56 6.38 6.29 21.80
N GLU A 57 6.93 6.09 20.61
CA GLU A 57 6.77 7.01 19.48
C GLU A 57 5.59 6.61 18.57
N ASP A 58 5.02 5.42 18.78
CA ASP A 58 4.06 4.85 17.88
C ASP A 58 2.63 5.30 18.10
N VAL A 59 1.93 5.50 16.98
CA VAL A 59 0.47 5.63 16.92
C VAL A 59 -0.04 4.36 16.25
N VAL A 60 -0.70 3.52 17.05
CA VAL A 60 -1.17 2.19 16.61
C VAL A 60 -2.63 2.30 16.18
N TYR A 61 -2.94 1.83 14.97
CA TYR A 61 -4.31 1.68 14.49
C TYR A 61 -4.67 0.22 14.40
N ASP A 62 -5.83 -0.16 14.92
CA ASP A 62 -6.40 -1.50 14.74
C ASP A 62 -7.67 -1.40 13.90
N LEU A 63 -7.65 -2.02 12.72
CA LEU A 63 -8.76 -1.94 11.77
C LEU A 63 -9.64 -3.18 11.95
N GLY A 64 -10.91 -2.97 12.33
CA GLY A 64 -11.78 -4.02 12.86
C GLY A 64 -11.44 -4.33 14.32
N SER A 65 -11.40 -3.30 15.16
CA SER A 65 -10.80 -3.41 16.51
C SER A 65 -11.57 -4.26 17.51
N GLY A 66 -12.84 -4.62 17.22
CA GLY A 66 -13.63 -5.50 18.06
C GLY A 66 -13.73 -5.01 19.52
N ASP A 67 -13.35 -5.84 20.48
CA ASP A 67 -13.35 -5.50 21.91
C ASP A 67 -12.19 -4.57 22.34
N GLY A 68 -11.37 -4.10 21.40
CA GLY A 68 -10.30 -3.14 21.63
C GLY A 68 -9.02 -3.71 22.23
N ARG A 69 -8.91 -5.04 22.39
CA ARG A 69 -7.77 -5.66 23.09
C ARG A 69 -6.40 -5.29 22.52
N ILE A 70 -6.26 -5.11 21.21
CA ILE A 70 -4.97 -4.80 20.57
C ILE A 70 -4.54 -3.37 20.91
N VAL A 71 -5.43 -2.38 20.71
CA VAL A 71 -5.11 -0.98 20.99
C VAL A 71 -4.92 -0.72 22.49
N ILE A 72 -5.68 -1.42 23.35
CA ILE A 72 -5.48 -1.38 24.79
C ILE A 72 -4.11 -1.96 25.17
N ALA A 73 -3.74 -3.12 24.64
CA ALA A 73 -2.43 -3.73 24.92
C ALA A 73 -1.27 -2.88 24.38
N ALA A 74 -1.42 -2.26 23.22
CA ALA A 74 -0.42 -1.37 22.63
C ALA A 74 -0.04 -0.23 23.60
N VAL A 75 -1.03 0.40 24.22
CA VAL A 75 -0.81 1.49 25.18
C VAL A 75 -0.37 0.97 26.55
N ARG A 76 -1.09 -0.03 27.08
CA ARG A 76 -0.87 -0.55 28.45
C ARG A 76 0.44 -1.30 28.59
N ASP A 77 0.75 -2.19 27.65
CA ASP A 77 1.83 -3.17 27.77
C ASP A 77 3.08 -2.78 26.97
N PHE A 78 2.92 -2.09 25.84
CA PHE A 78 4.02 -1.66 24.96
C PHE A 78 4.34 -0.17 25.05
N GLY A 79 3.51 0.60 25.75
CA GLY A 79 3.73 2.02 25.98
C GLY A 79 3.58 2.88 24.73
N ALA A 80 2.78 2.46 23.74
CA ALA A 80 2.47 3.26 22.56
C ALA A 80 2.05 4.68 22.94
N ARG A 81 2.40 5.66 22.09
CA ARG A 81 2.05 7.07 22.30
C ARG A 81 0.53 7.25 22.33
N GLN A 82 -0.14 6.61 21.39
CA GLN A 82 -1.58 6.62 21.21
C GLN A 82 -1.99 5.34 20.47
N ALA A 83 -3.22 4.90 20.68
CA ALA A 83 -3.80 3.86 19.84
C ALA A 83 -5.27 4.18 19.49
N VAL A 84 -5.69 3.80 18.28
CA VAL A 84 -7.02 4.08 17.74
C VAL A 84 -7.62 2.80 17.18
N GLY A 85 -8.77 2.39 17.71
CA GLY A 85 -9.55 1.28 17.16
C GLY A 85 -10.63 1.79 16.20
N ILE A 86 -10.68 1.25 14.99
CA ILE A 86 -11.78 1.50 14.04
C ILE A 86 -12.65 0.25 13.99
N GLU A 87 -13.92 0.41 14.32
CA GLU A 87 -14.88 -0.70 14.38
C GLU A 87 -16.25 -0.25 13.87
N ILE A 88 -16.92 -1.10 13.08
CA ILE A 88 -18.19 -0.75 12.47
C ILE A 88 -19.38 -1.12 13.35
N ASP A 89 -19.23 -2.18 14.18
CA ASP A 89 -20.25 -2.67 15.08
C ASP A 89 -20.37 -1.77 16.33
N PRO A 90 -21.53 -1.10 16.53
CA PRO A 90 -21.74 -0.25 17.70
C PRO A 90 -21.66 -1.00 19.04
N GLU A 91 -22.01 -2.28 19.10
CA GLU A 91 -21.91 -3.08 20.33
C GLU A 91 -20.44 -3.29 20.72
N ARG A 92 -19.59 -3.59 19.74
CA ARG A 92 -18.13 -3.72 19.92
C ARG A 92 -17.49 -2.39 20.31
N ILE A 93 -17.95 -1.27 19.76
CA ILE A 93 -17.54 0.07 20.19
C ILE A 93 -17.89 0.34 21.67
N CYS A 94 -19.08 -0.08 22.12
CA CYS A 94 -19.46 0.08 23.53
C CYS A 94 -18.60 -0.79 24.46
N GLU A 95 -18.38 -2.05 24.07
CA GLU A 95 -17.53 -2.98 24.82
C GLU A 95 -16.08 -2.49 24.91
N SER A 96 -15.49 -2.09 23.79
CA SER A 96 -14.09 -1.62 23.73
C SER A 96 -13.84 -0.36 24.55
N ARG A 97 -14.78 0.60 24.55
CA ARG A 97 -14.73 1.78 25.42
C ARG A 97 -14.75 1.41 26.90
N LYS A 98 -15.61 0.46 27.30
CA LYS A 98 -15.65 -0.06 28.67
C LYS A 98 -14.33 -0.74 29.04
N ASN A 99 -13.79 -1.59 28.17
CA ASN A 99 -12.52 -2.28 28.39
C ASN A 99 -11.35 -1.28 28.56
N ALA A 100 -11.32 -0.19 27.78
CA ALA A 100 -10.29 0.84 27.93
C ALA A 100 -10.43 1.64 29.24
N GLN A 101 -11.65 1.88 29.71
CA GLN A 101 -11.90 2.48 31.03
C GLN A 101 -11.39 1.57 32.15
N GLU A 102 -11.72 0.28 32.10
CA GLU A 102 -11.27 -0.71 33.08
C GLU A 102 -9.75 -0.89 33.08
N ALA A 103 -9.11 -0.77 31.90
CA ALA A 103 -7.66 -0.81 31.77
C ALA A 103 -6.96 0.51 32.12
N GLY A 104 -7.69 1.60 32.35
CA GLY A 104 -7.13 2.90 32.71
C GLY A 104 -6.28 3.57 31.62
N VAL A 105 -6.64 3.38 30.35
CA VAL A 105 -5.87 3.88 29.18
C VAL A 105 -6.63 4.88 28.31
N THR A 106 -7.74 5.43 28.80
CA THR A 106 -8.64 6.31 28.03
C THR A 106 -8.03 7.66 27.67
N ASP A 107 -6.90 8.04 28.26
CA ASP A 107 -6.11 9.23 27.91
C ASP A 107 -5.35 9.07 26.59
N ARG A 108 -5.11 7.82 26.15
CA ARG A 108 -4.29 7.49 24.98
C ARG A 108 -4.94 6.49 24.02
N VAL A 109 -6.10 5.92 24.35
CA VAL A 109 -6.87 5.03 23.48
C VAL A 109 -8.17 5.68 23.03
N GLU A 110 -8.40 5.70 21.72
CA GLU A 110 -9.62 6.20 21.10
C GLU A 110 -10.33 5.09 20.30
N PHE A 111 -11.66 5.12 20.25
CA PHE A 111 -12.46 4.22 19.43
C PHE A 111 -13.40 5.01 18.51
N ILE A 112 -13.21 4.81 17.21
CA ILE A 112 -13.98 5.44 16.14
C ILE A 112 -14.94 4.40 15.57
N GLN A 113 -16.24 4.70 15.61
CA GLN A 113 -17.22 3.90 14.90
C GLN A 113 -17.17 4.26 13.41
N GLY A 114 -16.78 3.33 12.55
CA GLY A 114 -16.64 3.62 11.12
C GLY A 114 -16.23 2.44 10.26
N ASP A 115 -16.38 2.61 8.95
CA ASP A 115 -15.90 1.66 7.96
C ASP A 115 -14.39 1.87 7.72
N LEU A 116 -13.59 0.83 7.98
CA LEU A 116 -12.15 0.84 7.76
C LEU A 116 -11.74 1.16 6.31
N PHE A 117 -12.58 0.81 5.32
CA PHE A 117 -12.30 1.07 3.92
C PHE A 117 -12.39 2.56 3.57
N THR A 118 -13.12 3.36 4.34
CA THR A 118 -13.32 4.80 4.10
C THR A 118 -12.68 5.71 5.15
N SER A 119 -12.43 5.19 6.37
CA SER A 119 -11.85 5.97 7.48
C SER A 119 -10.40 6.42 7.22
N ASP A 120 -10.00 7.57 7.75
CA ASP A 120 -8.62 8.05 7.70
C ASP A 120 -7.78 7.43 8.84
N PHE A 121 -6.63 6.88 8.47
CA PHE A 121 -5.62 6.35 9.39
C PHE A 121 -4.19 6.67 8.91
N GLY A 122 -4.01 7.71 8.08
CA GLY A 122 -2.70 8.11 7.56
C GLY A 122 -1.68 8.55 8.62
N GLN A 123 -2.15 8.85 9.84
CA GLN A 123 -1.26 9.14 10.98
C GLN A 123 -0.65 7.90 11.64
N ALA A 124 -1.10 6.69 11.27
CA ALA A 124 -0.62 5.45 11.87
C ALA A 124 0.87 5.18 11.53
N SER A 125 1.66 4.88 12.56
CA SER A 125 3.01 4.32 12.40
C SER A 125 3.01 2.79 12.45
N VAL A 126 1.96 2.20 13.02
CA VAL A 126 1.68 0.76 13.04
C VAL A 126 0.19 0.54 12.76
N VAL A 127 -0.13 -0.39 11.86
CA VAL A 127 -1.50 -0.87 11.62
C VAL A 127 -1.58 -2.36 11.96
N THR A 128 -2.58 -2.77 12.72
CA THR A 128 -2.87 -4.18 13.01
C THR A 128 -4.15 -4.64 12.33
N LEU A 129 -4.15 -5.88 11.83
CA LEU A 129 -5.24 -6.44 11.03
C LEU A 129 -5.55 -7.88 11.47
N PHE A 130 -6.84 -8.18 11.65
CA PHE A 130 -7.35 -9.54 11.66
C PHE A 130 -8.72 -9.61 10.96
N LEU A 131 -8.69 -9.52 9.62
CA LEU A 131 -9.88 -9.24 8.82
C LEU A 131 -10.30 -10.36 7.86
N GLY A 132 -9.33 -11.08 7.30
CA GLY A 132 -9.56 -12.03 6.20
C GLY A 132 -8.72 -11.69 4.97
N HIS A 133 -8.58 -12.64 4.05
CA HIS A 133 -7.79 -12.44 2.83
C HIS A 133 -8.37 -11.35 1.93
N GLU A 134 -9.64 -11.42 1.54
CA GLU A 134 -10.23 -10.42 0.63
C GLU A 134 -10.26 -8.99 1.22
N PRO A 135 -10.62 -8.78 2.50
CA PRO A 135 -10.48 -7.46 3.12
C PRO A 135 -9.03 -6.94 3.07
N ASN A 136 -8.03 -7.80 3.33
CA ASN A 136 -6.62 -7.40 3.24
C ASN A 136 -6.24 -6.97 1.81
N ILE A 137 -6.63 -7.74 0.78
CA ILE A 137 -6.38 -7.38 -0.63
C ILE A 137 -7.07 -6.05 -0.98
N LYS A 138 -8.33 -5.87 -0.59
CA LYS A 138 -9.08 -4.63 -0.85
C LYS A 138 -8.49 -3.41 -0.13
N LEU A 139 -7.88 -3.62 1.04
CA LEU A 139 -7.29 -2.56 1.86
C LEU A 139 -5.84 -2.22 1.45
N ARG A 140 -5.12 -3.17 0.84
CA ARG A 140 -3.70 -3.04 0.44
C ARG A 140 -3.36 -1.74 -0.32
N PRO A 141 -4.12 -1.32 -1.36
CA PRO A 141 -3.85 -0.05 -2.06
C PRO A 141 -3.94 1.17 -1.14
N LYS A 142 -4.94 1.19 -0.26
CA LYS A 142 -5.13 2.28 0.71
C LYS A 142 -3.99 2.31 1.72
N LEU A 143 -3.60 1.17 2.27
CA LEU A 143 -2.46 1.04 3.19
C LEU A 143 -1.17 1.57 2.54
N PHE A 144 -0.90 1.18 1.30
CA PHE A 144 0.27 1.65 0.55
C PHE A 144 0.24 3.16 0.31
N SER A 145 -0.94 3.71 -0.02
CA SER A 145 -1.06 5.11 -0.42
C SER A 145 -1.05 6.09 0.75
N ILE A 146 -1.68 5.78 1.88
CA ILE A 146 -1.90 6.76 2.95
C ILE A 146 -0.90 6.64 4.11
N LEU A 147 -0.26 5.48 4.27
CA LEU A 147 0.73 5.28 5.30
C LEU A 147 2.08 5.85 4.86
N LYS A 148 2.83 6.37 5.82
CA LYS A 148 4.17 6.88 5.56
C LYS A 148 5.14 5.71 5.29
N PRO A 149 6.15 5.90 4.44
CA PRO A 149 7.24 4.95 4.33
C PRO A 149 7.84 4.63 5.71
N GLY A 150 8.03 3.35 6.00
CA GLY A 150 8.51 2.86 7.29
C GLY A 150 7.40 2.54 8.29
N SER A 151 6.14 2.93 8.05
CA SER A 151 5.01 2.42 8.81
C SER A 151 4.95 0.90 8.68
N ARG A 152 4.59 0.22 9.78
CA ARG A 152 4.53 -1.25 9.83
C ARG A 152 3.08 -1.69 9.81
N ILE A 153 2.79 -2.76 9.06
CA ILE A 153 1.49 -3.39 9.04
C ILE A 153 1.66 -4.81 9.56
N VAL A 154 0.90 -5.21 10.56
CA VAL A 154 0.94 -6.56 11.13
C VAL A 154 -0.42 -7.21 10.94
N SER A 155 -0.46 -8.31 10.21
CA SER A 155 -1.69 -9.10 10.04
C SER A 155 -1.57 -10.44 10.76
N HIS A 156 -2.63 -10.77 11.49
CA HIS A 156 -2.84 -12.10 12.03
C HIS A 156 -3.51 -12.97 10.97
N GLN A 157 -2.91 -14.12 10.71
CA GLN A 157 -3.35 -15.20 9.82
C GLN A 157 -3.36 -14.91 8.31
N PHE A 158 -3.80 -13.73 7.89
CA PHE A 158 -4.11 -13.45 6.50
C PHE A 158 -3.00 -12.63 5.81
N ALA A 159 -2.57 -13.08 4.62
CA ALA A 159 -1.58 -12.38 3.81
C ALA A 159 -2.17 -11.19 3.05
N MET A 160 -1.31 -10.45 2.34
CA MET A 160 -1.67 -9.37 1.41
C MET A 160 -1.36 -9.76 -0.04
N GLY A 161 -1.63 -11.01 -0.40
CA GLY A 161 -1.44 -11.53 -1.75
C GLY A 161 0.04 -11.52 -2.17
N GLU A 162 0.34 -10.92 -3.31
CA GLU A 162 1.68 -10.81 -3.88
C GLU A 162 2.64 -9.93 -3.08
N TRP A 163 2.11 -9.07 -2.19
CA TRP A 163 2.96 -8.27 -1.31
C TRP A 163 3.60 -9.20 -0.28
N GLN A 164 4.88 -9.52 -0.49
CA GLN A 164 5.61 -10.41 0.41
C GLN A 164 5.88 -9.72 1.75
N PRO A 165 5.63 -10.40 2.89
CA PRO A 165 5.94 -9.85 4.20
C PRO A 165 7.44 -9.78 4.45
N ASP A 166 7.88 -8.72 5.12
CA ASP A 166 9.26 -8.55 5.58
C ASP A 166 9.60 -9.53 6.72
N LYS A 167 8.61 -9.93 7.52
CA LYS A 167 8.75 -10.92 8.59
C LYS A 167 7.51 -11.80 8.68
N THR A 168 7.73 -13.07 8.99
CA THR A 168 6.66 -14.02 9.30
C THR A 168 7.04 -14.83 10.52
N GLN A 169 6.08 -15.09 11.41
CA GLN A 169 6.24 -15.93 12.58
C GLN A 169 5.02 -16.83 12.75
N THR A 170 5.27 -18.07 13.15
CA THR A 170 4.20 -18.97 13.61
C THR A 170 3.87 -18.69 15.07
N VAL A 171 2.58 -18.51 15.37
CA VAL A 171 2.08 -18.34 16.74
C VAL A 171 2.22 -19.66 17.49
N ARG A 172 2.55 -19.59 18.78
CA ARG A 172 2.87 -20.78 19.61
C ARG A 172 1.70 -21.75 19.84
N THR A 173 0.47 -21.41 19.43
CA THR A 173 -0.71 -22.24 19.69
C THR A 173 -1.34 -22.78 18.41
N VAL A 174 -2.01 -23.92 18.54
CA VAL A 174 -2.74 -24.62 17.48
C VAL A 174 -3.91 -23.78 16.98
N SER A 175 -4.07 -23.75 15.65
CA SER A 175 -5.05 -22.92 14.93
C SER A 175 -6.50 -23.20 15.33
N LEU A 176 -7.34 -22.15 15.28
CA LEU A 176 -8.79 -22.23 15.51
C LEU A 176 -9.59 -22.88 14.37
N GLY A 177 -8.93 -23.35 13.30
CA GLY A 177 -9.60 -24.06 12.20
C GLY A 177 -10.64 -23.18 11.50
N MET A 178 -10.28 -21.93 11.20
CA MET A 178 -11.13 -21.06 10.38
C MET A 178 -10.95 -21.40 8.91
N TRP A 179 -12.04 -21.73 8.23
CA TRP A 179 -12.08 -22.03 6.81
C TRP A 179 -12.79 -20.89 6.09
N GLY A 180 -12.11 -20.26 5.14
CA GLY A 180 -12.74 -19.40 4.15
C GLY A 180 -12.45 -19.98 2.78
N GLU A 181 -13.40 -20.73 2.21
CA GLU A 181 -13.34 -21.05 0.78
C GLU A 181 -13.96 -19.88 0.03
N GLN A 182 -13.14 -19.15 -0.73
CA GLN A 182 -13.65 -18.24 -1.71
C GLN A 182 -13.02 -18.52 -3.06
N TRP A 183 -13.89 -18.70 -4.05
CA TRP A 183 -13.52 -19.07 -5.39
C TRP A 183 -12.83 -17.89 -6.09
N MET A 184 -11.49 -17.92 -6.13
CA MET A 184 -10.74 -17.09 -7.06
C MET A 184 -10.56 -17.87 -8.37
N PRO A 185 -10.90 -17.29 -9.53
CA PRO A 185 -10.92 -18.00 -10.80
C PRO A 185 -9.51 -18.34 -11.36
N PHE A 186 -8.44 -18.02 -10.60
CA PHE A 186 -7.04 -18.39 -10.82
C PHE A 186 -6.37 -19.00 -9.56
N SER A 187 -7.16 -19.48 -8.60
CA SER A 187 -6.66 -20.05 -7.33
C SER A 187 -5.75 -21.28 -7.49
N ASP A 188 -5.65 -21.84 -8.69
CA ASP A 188 -4.80 -22.96 -9.09
C ASP A 188 -3.61 -22.58 -9.99
N ASN A 189 -3.53 -21.32 -10.45
CA ASN A 189 -2.43 -20.81 -11.27
C ASN A 189 -1.37 -20.04 -10.45
N THR A 190 -0.27 -20.72 -10.13
CA THR A 190 0.86 -20.21 -9.34
C THR A 190 1.56 -18.98 -9.92
N HIS A 191 1.33 -18.65 -11.18
CA HIS A 191 1.97 -17.52 -11.84
C HIS A 191 1.16 -16.22 -11.71
N VAL A 192 -0.14 -16.30 -11.40
CA VAL A 192 -1.00 -15.12 -11.25
C VAL A 192 -0.65 -14.41 -9.93
N PRO A 193 -0.58 -13.08 -9.89
CA PRO A 193 -0.42 -12.34 -8.64
C PRO A 193 -1.57 -12.63 -7.68
N ASP A 194 -1.31 -12.49 -6.39
CA ASP A 194 -2.24 -12.86 -5.33
C ASP A 194 -2.64 -14.35 -5.34
N TYR A 195 -1.95 -15.20 -6.11
CA TYR A 195 -2.08 -16.63 -5.98
C TYR A 195 -1.71 -17.05 -4.56
N THR A 196 -2.69 -17.58 -3.84
CA THR A 196 -2.53 -18.03 -2.47
C THR A 196 -2.15 -19.51 -2.38
N GLY A 197 -2.24 -20.28 -3.47
CA GLY A 197 -2.04 -21.74 -3.46
C GLY A 197 -2.72 -22.46 -2.30
N ASN A 198 -2.02 -23.46 -1.75
CA ASN A 198 -2.43 -24.21 -0.55
C ASN A 198 -2.55 -23.34 0.72
N GLU A 199 -2.43 -22.01 0.70
CA GLU A 199 -2.72 -21.17 1.88
C GLU A 199 -4.21 -21.17 2.27
N MET A 200 -5.11 -21.68 1.41
CA MET A 200 -6.47 -22.06 1.84
C MET A 200 -6.48 -23.35 2.70
N HIS A 201 -5.40 -24.14 2.69
CA HIS A 201 -5.16 -25.18 3.67
C HIS A 201 -4.39 -24.55 4.83
N PHE A 202 -5.14 -23.90 5.70
CA PHE A 202 -4.66 -23.47 7.00
C PHE A 202 -4.04 -24.69 7.70
N GLY A 203 -2.71 -24.76 7.71
CA GLY A 203 -2.01 -25.72 8.55
C GLY A 203 -2.45 -25.53 10.01
N ASN A 204 -2.15 -26.48 10.88
CA ASN A 204 -2.54 -26.45 12.29
C ASN A 204 -1.92 -25.28 13.11
N SER A 205 -1.38 -24.24 12.49
CA SER A 205 -0.63 -23.17 13.13
C SER A 205 -1.07 -21.78 12.64
N ASP A 206 -1.41 -20.90 13.58
CA ASP A 206 -1.70 -19.50 13.25
C ASP A 206 -0.39 -18.77 12.86
N LYS A 207 -0.45 -17.84 11.92
CA LYS A 207 0.71 -17.05 11.46
C LYS A 207 0.52 -15.57 11.77
N ILE A 208 1.62 -14.87 12.06
CA ILE A 208 1.67 -13.40 12.10
C ILE A 208 2.67 -12.98 11.03
N SER A 209 2.25 -12.03 10.20
CA SER A 209 3.06 -11.47 9.13
C SER A 209 3.16 -9.96 9.29
N MET A 210 4.33 -9.40 9.02
CA MET A 210 4.57 -7.97 9.05
C MET A 210 5.13 -7.46 7.72
N TRP A 211 4.60 -6.32 7.29
CA TRP A 211 5.08 -5.53 6.15
C TRP A 211 5.57 -4.18 6.62
N ILE A 212 6.57 -3.63 5.94
CA ILE A 212 7.04 -2.26 6.06
C ILE A 212 6.61 -1.54 4.79
N VAL A 213 5.85 -0.46 4.93
CA VAL A 213 5.40 0.36 3.81
C VAL A 213 6.63 0.94 3.12
N PRO A 214 6.90 0.62 1.84
CA PRO A 214 8.06 1.10 1.13
C PRO A 214 7.85 2.53 0.63
N ALA A 215 8.94 3.28 0.46
CA ALA A 215 8.87 4.57 -0.23
C ALA A 215 8.59 4.37 -1.72
N PRO A 216 7.89 5.32 -2.37
CA PRO A 216 7.78 5.36 -3.81
C PRO A 216 9.15 5.66 -4.43
N VAL A 217 9.68 4.75 -5.25
CA VAL A 217 11.00 4.85 -5.91
C VAL A 217 10.97 4.68 -7.42
N ALA A 218 9.83 4.33 -8.03
CA ALA A 218 9.73 4.20 -9.48
C ALA A 218 10.03 5.52 -10.22
N GLY A 219 10.58 5.43 -11.42
CA GLY A 219 10.90 6.56 -12.29
C GLY A 219 12.39 6.74 -12.53
N ILE A 220 12.73 7.90 -13.10
CA ILE A 220 14.07 8.21 -13.53
C ILE A 220 14.73 9.11 -12.49
N TRP A 221 15.92 8.70 -12.04
CA TRP A 221 16.73 9.42 -11.07
C TRP A 221 18.03 9.88 -11.70
N ARG A 222 18.44 11.12 -11.42
CA ARG A 222 19.65 11.73 -11.95
C ARG A 222 20.50 12.29 -10.83
N GLY A 223 21.79 12.03 -10.87
CA GLY A 223 22.73 12.48 -9.86
C GLY A 223 24.13 12.62 -10.42
N LYS A 224 25.04 13.05 -9.55
CA LYS A 224 26.48 13.07 -9.82
C LYS A 224 27.19 12.25 -8.76
N ILE A 225 28.15 11.45 -9.18
CA ILE A 225 28.96 10.64 -8.29
C ILE A 225 30.44 10.90 -8.50
N GLU A 226 31.22 10.76 -7.44
CA GLU A 226 32.67 10.89 -7.48
C GLU A 226 33.34 9.54 -7.72
N THR A 227 33.98 9.35 -8.88
CA THR A 227 34.73 8.13 -9.20
C THR A 227 36.25 8.38 -9.17
N ALA A 228 37.04 7.34 -9.38
CA ALA A 228 38.50 7.47 -9.55
C ALA A 228 38.87 8.33 -10.77
N GLN A 229 37.99 8.44 -11.77
CA GLN A 229 38.18 9.29 -12.95
C GLN A 229 37.60 10.69 -12.80
N GLY A 230 37.08 11.04 -11.61
CA GLY A 230 36.42 12.32 -11.31
C GLY A 230 34.90 12.24 -11.28
N PRO A 231 34.21 13.40 -11.25
CA PRO A 231 32.75 13.45 -11.20
C PRO A 231 32.12 12.88 -12.48
N GLN A 232 31.13 11.99 -12.35
CA GLN A 232 30.37 11.41 -13.46
C GLN A 232 28.87 11.56 -13.23
N ASP A 233 28.12 11.82 -14.32
CA ASP A 233 26.66 11.86 -14.28
C ASP A 233 26.10 10.43 -14.23
N CYS A 234 25.16 10.20 -13.33
CA CYS A 234 24.47 8.92 -13.20
C CYS A 234 22.96 9.05 -13.49
N LYS A 235 22.41 8.10 -14.25
CA LYS A 235 20.96 7.91 -14.46
C LYS A 235 20.56 6.54 -13.92
N MET A 236 19.53 6.48 -13.09
CA MET A 236 18.85 5.23 -12.72
C MET A 236 17.44 5.25 -13.26
N ILE A 237 16.99 4.12 -13.77
CA ILE A 237 15.61 3.90 -14.19
C ILE A 237 15.07 2.79 -13.30
N LEU A 238 14.14 3.12 -12.42
CA LEU A 238 13.59 2.19 -11.44
C LEU A 238 12.12 1.89 -11.77
N HIS A 239 11.77 0.61 -11.67
CA HIS A 239 10.41 0.10 -11.72
C HIS A 239 10.08 -0.50 -10.36
N GLN A 240 8.87 -0.26 -9.86
CA GLN A 240 8.48 -0.69 -8.52
C GLN A 240 7.13 -1.40 -8.57
N ARG A 241 7.14 -2.62 -8.05
CA ARG A 241 5.97 -3.44 -7.78
C ARG A 241 5.92 -3.67 -6.27
N LEU A 242 5.14 -2.85 -5.58
CA LEU A 242 5.03 -2.85 -4.12
C LEU A 242 6.42 -2.64 -3.47
N SER A 243 6.94 -3.61 -2.71
CA SER A 243 8.29 -3.57 -2.13
C SER A 243 9.38 -4.08 -3.07
N VAL A 244 9.04 -4.69 -4.19
CA VAL A 244 10.00 -5.20 -5.18
C VAL A 244 10.39 -4.08 -6.13
N VAL A 245 11.69 -3.85 -6.28
CA VAL A 245 12.24 -2.83 -7.17
C VAL A 245 13.21 -3.48 -8.14
N THR A 246 13.02 -3.19 -9.42
CA THR A 246 13.98 -3.52 -10.47
C THR A 246 14.46 -2.25 -11.13
N GLY A 247 15.60 -2.31 -11.81
CA GLY A 247 16.04 -1.13 -12.52
C GLY A 247 17.31 -1.31 -13.29
N THR A 248 17.65 -0.26 -14.01
CA THR A 248 18.93 -0.11 -14.70
C THR A 248 19.65 1.12 -14.21
N PHE A 249 20.95 1.09 -14.37
CA PHE A 249 21.83 2.20 -14.04
C PHE A 249 22.70 2.50 -15.25
N GLN A 250 23.00 3.78 -15.43
CA GLN A 250 23.88 4.30 -16.47
C GLN A 250 24.83 5.34 -15.87
N LEU A 251 26.12 5.20 -16.15
CA LEU A 251 27.11 6.25 -15.92
C LEU A 251 27.57 6.81 -17.25
N ALA A 252 27.32 8.10 -17.43
CA ALA A 252 27.82 8.84 -18.58
C ALA A 252 29.23 9.36 -18.29
N GLY A 253 30.16 9.13 -19.21
CA GLY A 253 31.55 9.56 -19.05
C GLY A 253 32.51 8.71 -19.88
N GLN A 254 33.75 8.58 -19.40
CA GLN A 254 34.79 7.84 -20.13
C GLN A 254 34.56 6.33 -20.17
N THR A 255 33.83 5.78 -19.21
CA THR A 255 33.59 4.33 -19.07
C THR A 255 32.27 3.89 -19.68
N ASN A 256 31.31 4.80 -19.89
CA ASN A 256 29.96 4.55 -20.42
C ASN A 256 29.39 3.21 -19.94
N LEU A 257 29.13 3.12 -18.64
CA LEU A 257 28.72 1.88 -18.00
C LEU A 257 27.20 1.80 -17.93
N THR A 258 26.64 0.66 -18.32
CA THR A 258 25.22 0.36 -18.15
C THR A 258 25.03 -1.05 -17.59
N GLY A 259 23.99 -1.24 -16.78
CA GLY A 259 23.70 -2.55 -16.20
C GLY A 259 22.42 -2.58 -15.38
N GLY A 260 21.96 -3.78 -15.02
CA GLY A 260 20.89 -3.95 -14.04
C GLY A 260 21.38 -3.64 -12.63
N VAL A 261 20.48 -3.19 -11.77
CA VAL A 261 20.74 -2.98 -10.34
C VAL A 261 19.89 -3.92 -9.51
N ARG A 262 20.50 -4.56 -8.52
CA ARG A 262 19.74 -5.15 -7.42
C ARG A 262 19.37 -4.01 -6.47
N VAL A 263 18.09 -3.94 -6.11
CA VAL A 263 17.58 -2.91 -5.23
C VAL A 263 16.90 -3.56 -4.03
N ASP A 264 17.43 -3.27 -2.84
CA ASP A 264 16.77 -3.61 -1.59
C ASP A 264 16.06 -2.34 -1.09
N LEU A 265 14.77 -2.42 -0.77
CA LEU A 265 13.94 -1.30 -0.31
C LEU A 265 13.17 -1.70 0.95
N TRP A 266 13.33 -0.92 2.02
CA TRP A 266 12.58 -1.11 3.26
C TRP A 266 12.31 0.24 3.92
N GLY A 267 11.03 0.58 4.05
CA GLY A 267 10.64 1.93 4.47
C GLY A 267 11.14 2.97 3.46
N ASP A 268 11.79 4.02 3.96
CA ASP A 268 12.44 5.02 3.11
C ASP A 268 13.88 4.67 2.71
N HIS A 269 14.45 3.59 3.25
CA HIS A 269 15.83 3.20 2.96
C HIS A 269 15.86 2.39 1.65
N VAL A 270 16.65 2.87 0.70
CA VAL A 270 16.98 2.18 -0.53
C VAL A 270 18.47 1.88 -0.62
N ARG A 271 18.80 0.65 -1.02
CA ARG A 271 20.16 0.23 -1.34
C ARG A 271 20.22 -0.30 -2.76
N PHE A 272 21.20 0.17 -3.52
CA PHE A 272 21.49 -0.30 -4.86
C PHE A 272 22.84 -1.01 -4.87
N GLU A 273 22.85 -2.24 -5.36
CA GLU A 273 24.07 -3.01 -5.63
C GLU A 273 24.15 -3.26 -7.14
N GLY A 274 25.13 -2.61 -7.77
CA GLY A 274 25.43 -2.79 -9.19
C GLY A 274 26.51 -3.85 -9.42
N SER A 275 26.62 -4.33 -10.66
CA SER A 275 27.67 -5.27 -11.11
C SER A 275 29.10 -4.69 -11.06
N LEU A 276 29.27 -3.44 -10.63
CA LEU A 276 30.47 -2.61 -10.86
C LEU A 276 31.21 -2.21 -9.57
N GLN A 277 31.05 -2.98 -8.48
CA GLN A 277 31.64 -2.64 -7.16
C GLN A 277 31.16 -1.29 -6.58
N LEU A 278 30.07 -0.74 -7.13
CA LEU A 278 29.37 0.43 -6.62
C LEU A 278 28.21 -0.03 -5.75
N ARG A 279 28.19 0.45 -4.51
CA ARG A 279 27.07 0.28 -3.60
C ARG A 279 26.56 1.65 -3.18
N PHE A 280 25.29 1.90 -3.47
CA PHE A 280 24.60 3.10 -3.04
C PHE A 280 23.70 2.71 -1.87
N ASP A 281 23.76 3.47 -0.79
CA ASP A 281 22.95 3.30 0.41
C ASP A 281 22.36 4.68 0.72
N GLY A 282 21.07 4.78 0.98
CA GLY A 282 20.46 6.09 1.18
C GLY A 282 18.98 6.05 1.51
N HIS A 283 18.43 7.24 1.77
CA HIS A 283 17.04 7.44 2.12
C HIS A 283 16.31 8.27 1.07
N VAL A 284 15.11 7.83 0.74
CA VAL A 284 14.18 8.47 -0.18
C VAL A 284 13.37 9.50 0.59
N ARG A 285 13.41 10.76 0.14
CA ARG A 285 12.54 11.83 0.63
C ARG A 285 11.95 12.53 -0.58
N ASP A 286 10.65 12.29 -0.81
CA ASP A 286 9.92 12.79 -1.96
C ASP A 286 10.63 12.43 -3.30
N ASN A 287 11.19 13.43 -3.95
CA ASN A 287 11.89 13.31 -5.22
C ASN A 287 13.41 13.34 -5.08
N THR A 288 13.93 13.12 -3.88
CA THR A 288 15.36 13.11 -3.60
C THR A 288 15.76 11.80 -2.94
N ILE A 289 16.88 11.21 -3.36
CA ILE A 289 17.60 10.20 -2.60
C ILE A 289 18.90 10.82 -2.12
N GLN A 290 19.23 10.62 -0.85
CA GLN A 290 20.49 11.06 -0.24
C GLN A 290 21.11 9.92 0.56
N GLY A 291 22.43 9.78 0.48
CA GLY A 291 23.15 8.85 1.35
C GLY A 291 24.61 8.71 1.00
N THR A 292 25.12 7.49 1.08
CA THR A 292 26.53 7.14 0.90
C THR A 292 26.74 6.22 -0.30
N LEU A 293 27.70 6.57 -1.15
CA LEU A 293 28.22 5.74 -2.23
C LEU A 293 29.52 5.12 -1.74
N SER A 294 29.58 3.80 -1.74
CA SER A 294 30.79 3.01 -1.53
C SER A 294 31.29 2.47 -2.88
N VAL A 295 32.54 2.76 -3.20
CA VAL A 295 33.23 2.28 -4.41
C VAL A 295 34.34 1.34 -3.98
N ALA A 296 34.27 0.06 -4.34
CA ALA A 296 35.42 -0.83 -4.16
C ALA A 296 36.42 -0.61 -5.30
N ASP A 297 37.67 -0.32 -4.95
CA ASP A 297 38.76 -0.12 -5.90
C ASP A 297 39.66 -1.35 -5.94
N HIS A 298 40.07 -1.77 -7.15
CA HIS A 298 41.03 -2.86 -7.31
C HIS A 298 42.35 -2.53 -6.60
N GLY A 299 42.67 -3.32 -5.56
CA GLY A 299 43.92 -3.19 -4.78
C GLY A 299 43.77 -2.46 -3.44
N GLN A 300 42.60 -1.91 -3.12
CA GLN A 300 42.33 -1.35 -1.79
C GLN A 300 41.60 -2.35 -0.90
N ARG A 301 41.95 -2.34 0.40
CA ARG A 301 41.40 -3.27 1.40
C ARG A 301 40.03 -2.82 1.93
N GLN A 302 39.68 -1.54 1.77
CA GLN A 302 38.40 -0.96 2.15
C GLN A 302 37.85 -0.13 0.98
N PRO A 303 36.52 -0.13 0.77
CA PRO A 303 35.90 0.72 -0.25
C PRO A 303 36.01 2.20 0.13
N ARG A 304 36.11 3.06 -0.87
CA ARG A 304 36.05 4.51 -0.70
C ARG A 304 34.59 4.94 -0.55
N GLU A 305 34.30 5.71 0.48
CA GLU A 305 32.97 6.26 0.73
C GLU A 305 32.88 7.74 0.37
N SER A 306 31.75 8.14 -0.18
CA SER A 306 31.43 9.53 -0.50
C SER A 306 29.94 9.79 -0.36
N ALA A 307 29.55 11.03 -0.07
CA ALA A 307 28.14 11.42 -0.11
C ALA A 307 27.63 11.36 -1.56
N TRP A 308 26.40 10.90 -1.75
CA TRP A 308 25.73 10.96 -3.04
C TRP A 308 24.30 11.47 -2.88
N GLN A 309 23.80 12.03 -3.98
CA GLN A 309 22.43 12.48 -4.09
C GLN A 309 21.92 12.22 -5.50
N ALA A 310 20.64 11.84 -5.61
CA ALA A 310 19.92 11.84 -6.86
C ALA A 310 18.58 12.56 -6.73
N GLN A 311 18.15 13.15 -7.84
CA GLN A 311 16.88 13.84 -8.00
C GLN A 311 16.03 13.07 -9.01
N ARG A 312 14.76 12.87 -8.69
CA ARG A 312 13.79 12.23 -9.61
C ARG A 312 13.31 13.22 -10.65
N ASP A 313 13.23 12.78 -11.90
CA ASP A 313 12.55 13.49 -12.97
C ASP A 313 11.04 13.57 -12.65
N LYS A 314 10.41 14.68 -13.03
CA LYS A 314 8.96 14.85 -12.84
C LYS A 314 8.21 13.95 -13.80
N ALA A 315 7.26 13.19 -13.28
CA ALA A 315 6.35 12.38 -14.09
C ALA A 315 4.91 12.93 -13.98
N ASP A 316 4.20 12.92 -15.11
CA ASP A 316 2.75 13.10 -15.17
C ASP A 316 2.21 12.07 -16.15
N PHE A 317 1.49 11.10 -15.61
CA PHE A 317 0.90 10.00 -16.36
C PHE A 317 -0.62 10.15 -16.54
N THR A 318 -1.18 11.34 -16.30
CA THR A 318 -2.60 11.62 -16.54
C THR A 318 -2.97 11.44 -18.01
N GLY A 319 -4.24 11.10 -18.27
CA GLY A 319 -4.80 10.92 -19.61
C GLY A 319 -5.23 9.49 -19.87
N THR A 320 -5.67 9.24 -21.09
CA THR A 320 -6.15 7.92 -21.52
C THR A 320 -5.08 7.25 -22.36
N TRP A 321 -4.71 6.04 -21.96
CA TRP A 321 -3.65 5.24 -22.55
C TRP A 321 -4.26 4.00 -23.19
N GLU A 322 -3.92 3.72 -24.45
CA GLU A 322 -4.43 2.59 -25.22
C GLU A 322 -3.31 1.68 -25.70
N TRP A 323 -3.50 0.37 -25.60
CA TRP A 323 -2.61 -0.63 -26.18
C TRP A 323 -3.38 -1.88 -26.64
N PRO A 324 -2.81 -2.68 -27.57
CA PRO A 324 -3.42 -3.93 -27.97
C PRO A 324 -3.56 -4.91 -26.79
N CYS A 325 -4.68 -5.62 -26.69
CA CYS A 325 -4.78 -6.76 -25.78
C CYS A 325 -3.95 -7.93 -26.34
N ALA A 326 -3.18 -8.60 -25.49
CA ALA A 326 -2.27 -9.69 -25.89
C ALA A 326 -2.98 -10.86 -26.60
N SER A 327 -4.25 -11.09 -26.30
CA SER A 327 -5.01 -12.26 -26.74
C SER A 327 -6.31 -11.90 -27.46
N GLY A 328 -6.55 -10.61 -27.69
CA GLY A 328 -7.87 -10.08 -28.02
C GLY A 328 -7.87 -9.02 -29.10
N PRO A 329 -8.94 -8.91 -29.90
CA PRO A 329 -9.07 -7.84 -30.89
C PRO A 329 -9.39 -6.48 -30.25
N ARG A 330 -9.88 -6.46 -29.01
CA ARG A 330 -10.24 -5.22 -28.29
C ARG A 330 -8.99 -4.64 -27.61
N PRO A 331 -8.64 -3.36 -27.84
CA PRO A 331 -7.56 -2.74 -27.11
C PRO A 331 -7.94 -2.50 -25.65
N VAL A 332 -6.95 -2.49 -24.77
CA VAL A 332 -7.10 -2.07 -23.38
C VAL A 332 -6.96 -0.56 -23.32
N ARG A 333 -7.89 0.12 -22.63
CA ARG A 333 -7.86 1.56 -22.38
C ARG A 333 -7.85 1.85 -20.89
N LEU A 334 -6.80 2.52 -20.43
CA LEU A 334 -6.63 2.93 -19.04
C LEU A 334 -6.62 4.45 -18.97
N ARG A 335 -7.61 5.03 -18.29
CA ARG A 335 -7.64 6.45 -17.96
C ARG A 335 -7.03 6.66 -16.58
N ILE A 336 -6.04 7.54 -16.48
CA ILE A 336 -5.43 7.94 -15.22
C ILE A 336 -5.69 9.42 -14.98
N GLU A 337 -6.16 9.77 -13.80
CA GLU A 337 -6.57 11.11 -13.41
C GLU A 337 -5.99 11.43 -12.03
N GLN A 338 -5.74 12.72 -11.75
CA GLN A 338 -5.34 13.16 -10.42
C GLN A 338 -6.53 13.79 -9.70
N ARG A 339 -6.80 13.34 -8.47
CA ARG A 339 -7.87 13.85 -7.61
C ARG A 339 -7.34 13.99 -6.19
N ASP A 340 -7.51 15.18 -5.61
CA ASP A 340 -7.07 15.50 -4.24
C ASP A 340 -5.59 15.16 -3.98
N GLY A 341 -4.75 15.30 -5.02
CA GLY A 341 -3.31 15.00 -4.96
C GLY A 341 -2.95 13.54 -5.28
N HIS A 342 -3.92 12.63 -5.36
CA HIS A 342 -3.70 11.20 -5.62
C HIS A 342 -4.05 10.82 -7.05
N PHE A 343 -3.32 9.87 -7.61
CA PHE A 343 -3.68 9.28 -8.91
C PHE A 343 -4.73 8.19 -8.75
N MET A 344 -5.69 8.20 -9.66
CA MET A 344 -6.75 7.20 -9.77
C MET A 344 -6.76 6.65 -11.20
N ALA A 345 -6.89 5.33 -11.33
CA ALA A 345 -6.97 4.68 -12.62
C ALA A 345 -8.36 4.09 -12.85
N THR A 346 -8.79 4.12 -14.11
CA THR A 346 -10.09 3.66 -14.56
C THR A 346 -9.92 2.90 -15.86
N TYR A 347 -10.38 1.65 -15.89
CA TYR A 347 -10.44 0.84 -17.09
C TYR A 347 -11.70 1.18 -17.90
N LEU A 348 -11.52 1.45 -19.19
CA LEU A 348 -12.61 1.74 -20.12
C LEU A 348 -12.86 0.52 -21.01
N ASP A 349 -13.96 -0.19 -20.78
CA ASP A 349 -14.36 -1.38 -21.54
C ASP A 349 -15.68 -1.13 -22.28
N GLY A 350 -15.58 -0.76 -23.56
CA GLY A 350 -16.73 -0.28 -24.32
C GLY A 350 -17.36 0.96 -23.67
N ASP A 351 -18.64 0.86 -23.30
CA ASP A 351 -19.38 1.92 -22.60
C ASP A 351 -19.21 1.87 -21.07
N GLN A 352 -18.44 0.91 -20.53
CA GLN A 352 -18.25 0.74 -19.10
C GLN A 352 -17.02 1.47 -18.61
N THR A 353 -17.13 2.01 -17.40
CA THR A 353 -16.08 2.71 -16.68
C THR A 353 -15.88 1.99 -15.36
N ILE A 354 -14.76 1.27 -15.24
CA ILE A 354 -14.49 0.35 -14.13
C ILE A 354 -13.31 0.90 -13.32
N PRO A 355 -13.49 1.29 -12.05
CA PRO A 355 -12.39 1.73 -11.21
C PRO A 355 -11.33 0.64 -11.06
N VAL A 356 -10.06 0.98 -11.28
CA VAL A 356 -8.93 0.08 -11.00
C VAL A 356 -8.55 0.29 -9.53
N THR A 357 -9.10 -0.55 -8.67
CA THR A 357 -8.92 -0.41 -7.21
C THR A 357 -7.52 -0.79 -6.74
N ASP A 358 -6.85 -1.70 -7.45
CA ASP A 358 -5.50 -2.17 -7.13
C ASP A 358 -4.46 -1.40 -7.97
N PHE A 359 -4.42 -0.09 -7.76
CA PHE A 359 -3.52 0.86 -8.43
C PHE A 359 -2.61 1.54 -7.39
N TYR A 360 -1.33 1.66 -7.72
CA TYR A 360 -0.27 2.12 -6.83
C TYR A 360 0.50 3.25 -7.50
N ASP A 361 0.50 4.42 -6.86
CA ASP A 361 1.42 5.51 -7.19
C ASP A 361 2.79 5.22 -6.56
N CYS A 362 3.78 4.93 -7.41
CA CYS A 362 5.14 4.62 -7.01
C CYS A 362 6.07 5.84 -7.22
N GLY A 363 5.52 7.05 -7.35
CA GLY A 363 6.23 8.32 -7.46
C GLY A 363 6.40 8.76 -8.91
N GLY A 364 7.52 8.39 -9.54
CA GLY A 364 7.78 8.69 -10.96
C GLY A 364 7.20 7.65 -11.93
N GLY A 365 6.38 6.75 -11.41
CA GLY A 365 5.75 5.66 -12.13
C GLY A 365 4.63 5.05 -11.29
N PHE A 366 3.98 4.02 -11.85
CA PHE A 366 2.87 3.34 -11.19
C PHE A 366 2.93 1.83 -11.41
N TYR A 367 2.19 1.12 -10.58
CA TYR A 367 1.89 -0.30 -10.72
C TYR A 367 0.39 -0.52 -10.59
N PHE A 368 -0.18 -1.47 -11.33
CA PHE A 368 -1.56 -1.87 -11.15
C PHE A 368 -1.80 -3.34 -11.46
N THR A 369 -2.86 -3.86 -10.86
CA THR A 369 -3.50 -5.09 -11.31
C THR A 369 -4.95 -4.82 -11.71
N LEU A 370 -5.40 -5.48 -12.75
CA LEU A 370 -6.70 -5.27 -13.33
C LEU A 370 -7.24 -6.58 -13.88
N LEU A 371 -8.48 -6.87 -13.51
CA LEU A 371 -9.22 -7.92 -14.16
C LEU A 371 -9.98 -7.40 -15.38
N ILE A 372 -9.57 -7.81 -16.58
CA ILE A 372 -10.23 -7.44 -17.83
C ILE A 372 -11.27 -8.50 -18.25
N GLY A 373 -12.41 -8.04 -18.78
CA GLY A 373 -13.46 -8.92 -19.34
C GLY A 373 -14.63 -9.30 -18.43
N ARG A 374 -14.94 -8.50 -17.39
CA ARG A 374 -16.20 -8.62 -16.63
C ARG A 374 -17.28 -7.74 -17.26
N GLU A 375 -18.17 -8.30 -18.08
CA GLU A 375 -19.31 -7.52 -18.62
C GLU A 375 -20.56 -7.65 -17.74
N LYS A 376 -21.04 -6.51 -17.20
CA LYS A 376 -22.37 -6.10 -16.68
C LYS A 376 -23.29 -7.09 -15.93
N TYR A 377 -23.32 -8.38 -16.28
CA TYR A 377 -24.20 -9.41 -15.74
C TYR A 377 -23.52 -10.76 -15.47
N GLY A 378 -22.19 -10.85 -15.56
CA GLY A 378 -21.48 -12.08 -15.19
C GLY A 378 -20.13 -12.22 -15.85
N PHE A 379 -19.31 -13.10 -15.27
CA PHE A 379 -18.01 -13.46 -15.79
C PHE A 379 -18.17 -14.28 -17.09
N LYS A 380 -17.71 -13.76 -18.23
CA LYS A 380 -17.61 -14.51 -19.50
C LYS A 380 -16.16 -14.85 -19.76
N ASN A 381 -15.87 -16.13 -20.02
CA ASN A 381 -14.54 -16.57 -20.40
C ASN A 381 -14.39 -16.42 -21.93
N THR A 382 -13.75 -15.35 -22.38
CA THR A 382 -13.39 -15.07 -23.78
C THR A 382 -11.88 -14.95 -23.93
N ASP A 383 -11.38 -14.94 -25.16
CA ASP A 383 -9.93 -14.91 -25.45
C ASP A 383 -9.24 -13.69 -24.86
N ASP A 384 -9.94 -12.57 -24.73
CA ASP A 384 -9.47 -11.30 -24.20
C ASP A 384 -9.78 -11.07 -22.72
N THR A 385 -10.24 -12.10 -22.00
CA THR A 385 -10.47 -12.04 -20.55
C THR A 385 -9.28 -12.57 -19.78
N GLY A 386 -8.88 -11.87 -18.71
CA GLY A 386 -7.76 -12.30 -17.90
C GLY A 386 -7.36 -11.31 -16.83
N TRP A 387 -6.33 -11.70 -16.06
CA TRP A 387 -5.65 -10.80 -15.14
C TRP A 387 -4.56 -10.06 -15.90
N LEU A 388 -4.52 -8.75 -15.73
CA LEU A 388 -3.61 -7.84 -16.39
C LEU A 388 -2.82 -7.08 -15.33
N LEU A 389 -1.49 -7.08 -15.46
CA LEU A 389 -0.61 -6.28 -14.64
C LEU A 389 0.08 -5.29 -15.53
N GLY A 390 0.24 -4.07 -15.05
CA GLY A 390 1.06 -3.08 -15.72
C GLY A 390 1.92 -2.34 -14.72
N GLU A 391 3.16 -2.09 -15.11
CA GLU A 391 4.02 -1.11 -14.48
C GLU A 391 4.47 -0.12 -15.54
N GLY A 392 4.55 1.17 -15.18
CA GLY A 392 4.87 2.22 -16.14
C GLY A 392 5.63 3.38 -15.50
N ILE A 393 6.51 3.99 -16.28
CA ILE A 393 7.24 5.21 -15.96
C ILE A 393 7.17 6.18 -17.14
N ILE A 394 7.34 7.47 -16.87
CA ILE A 394 7.50 8.47 -17.93
C ILE A 394 8.99 8.64 -18.25
N ASP A 395 9.38 8.38 -19.50
CA ASP A 395 10.73 8.58 -20.04
C ASP A 395 10.63 9.44 -21.30
N ASP A 396 11.19 10.64 -21.26
CA ASP A 396 11.15 11.63 -22.35
C ASP A 396 9.74 11.94 -22.89
N GLY A 397 8.74 11.96 -21.99
CA GLY A 397 7.34 12.29 -22.32
C GLY A 397 6.52 11.12 -22.84
N GLU A 398 7.11 9.94 -22.99
CA GLU A 398 6.44 8.71 -23.35
C GLU A 398 6.25 7.81 -22.12
N LEU A 399 5.08 7.18 -22.01
CA LEU A 399 4.86 6.11 -21.03
C LEU A 399 5.51 4.84 -21.54
N LYS A 400 6.44 4.29 -20.75
CA LYS A 400 7.13 3.03 -21.04
C LYS A 400 7.05 2.11 -19.83
N GLY A 401 7.04 0.81 -20.04
CA GLY A 401 7.08 -0.15 -18.95
C GLY A 401 6.81 -1.57 -19.42
N LYS A 402 6.11 -2.35 -18.60
CA LYS A 402 5.81 -3.75 -18.90
C LYS A 402 4.37 -4.07 -18.58
N VAL A 403 3.81 -4.97 -19.38
CA VAL A 403 2.49 -5.55 -19.13
C VAL A 403 2.61 -7.07 -19.14
N GLU A 404 1.96 -7.69 -18.16
CA GLU A 404 1.85 -9.14 -18.04
C GLU A 404 0.37 -9.52 -18.14
N PHE A 405 0.05 -10.43 -19.05
CA PHE A 405 -1.32 -10.91 -19.24
C PHE A 405 -1.47 -12.39 -18.93
N TYR A 406 -2.49 -12.70 -18.13
CA TYR A 406 -2.85 -14.03 -17.66
C TYR A 406 -4.26 -14.40 -18.14
N PRO A 407 -4.39 -15.14 -19.26
CA PRO A 407 -5.68 -15.44 -19.87
C PRO A 407 -6.53 -16.41 -19.03
N TYR A 408 -7.85 -16.24 -19.05
CA TYR A 408 -8.78 -17.15 -18.39
C TYR A 408 -9.10 -18.44 -19.14
N ARG A 409 -8.96 -18.45 -20.46
CA ARG A 409 -9.40 -19.59 -21.28
C ARG A 409 -8.58 -20.86 -21.03
N ASP A 410 -7.38 -20.72 -20.45
CA ASP A 410 -6.44 -21.83 -20.22
C ASP A 410 -6.20 -22.14 -18.74
N ARG A 411 -7.28 -22.31 -17.95
CA ARG A 411 -7.18 -22.65 -16.51
C ARG A 411 -6.39 -23.95 -16.25
N SER A 412 -6.36 -24.85 -17.21
CA SER A 412 -5.68 -26.15 -17.07
C SER A 412 -4.16 -26.06 -17.17
N LYS A 413 -3.61 -24.95 -17.67
CA LYS A 413 -2.17 -24.77 -17.80
C LYS A 413 -1.66 -23.71 -16.84
N LYS A 414 -0.68 -24.10 -16.03
CA LYS A 414 0.18 -23.19 -15.27
C LYS A 414 1.15 -22.51 -16.22
N ASP A 415 0.63 -21.85 -17.25
CA ASP A 415 1.45 -21.16 -18.23
C ASP A 415 1.98 -19.85 -17.65
N GLN A 416 3.19 -19.50 -18.07
CA GLN A 416 3.79 -18.20 -17.74
C GLN A 416 3.00 -17.07 -18.40
N PRO A 417 2.97 -15.87 -17.80
CA PRO A 417 2.31 -14.73 -18.42
C PRO A 417 2.89 -14.41 -19.80
N ALA A 418 2.04 -13.89 -20.68
CA ALA A 418 2.53 -13.21 -21.87
C ALA A 418 3.10 -11.84 -21.42
N ILE A 419 4.42 -11.75 -21.31
CA ILE A 419 5.13 -10.52 -20.94
C ILE A 419 5.42 -9.72 -22.20
N GLN A 420 5.04 -8.44 -22.19
CA GLN A 420 5.29 -7.53 -23.29
C GLN A 420 5.88 -6.21 -22.77
N GLU A 421 6.92 -5.73 -23.45
CA GLU A 421 7.33 -4.34 -23.30
C GLU A 421 6.17 -3.44 -23.71
N TRP A 422 5.87 -2.46 -22.87
CA TRP A 422 4.64 -1.70 -22.91
C TRP A 422 4.92 -0.24 -23.25
N THR A 423 4.50 0.17 -24.44
CA THR A 423 4.54 1.55 -24.94
C THR A 423 3.14 1.96 -25.37
N PRO A 424 2.21 2.22 -24.43
CA PRO A 424 0.84 2.56 -24.76
C PRO A 424 0.78 3.91 -25.48
N ARG A 425 -0.15 4.01 -26.43
CA ARG A 425 -0.45 5.26 -27.12
C ARG A 425 -1.35 6.12 -26.24
N ARG A 426 -0.96 7.37 -25.97
CA ARG A 426 -1.87 8.35 -25.39
C ARG A 426 -2.94 8.72 -26.41
N ILE A 427 -4.20 8.52 -26.06
CA ILE A 427 -5.34 8.96 -26.87
C ILE A 427 -5.92 10.23 -26.24
N GLN A 428 -6.18 11.25 -27.07
CA GLN A 428 -6.91 12.42 -26.62
C GLN A 428 -8.38 12.05 -26.39
N PRO A 429 -9.03 12.64 -25.38
CA PRO A 429 -10.44 12.38 -25.07
C PRO A 429 -11.38 12.69 -26.23
#